data_AF-A0A0P1BJY0-F1
#
_entry.id   AF-A0A0P1BJY0-F1
#
_cell.length_a   1.000
_cell.length_b   1.000
_cell.length_c   1.000
_cell.angle_alpha   90.00
_cell.angle_beta   90.00
_cell.angle_gamma   90.00
#
_symmetry.space_group_name_H-M   'P 1'
#
loop_
_entity.id
_entity.type
_entity.pdbx_description
1 polymer ?
#
loop_
_entity_poly.entity_id
_entity_poly.type
_entity_poly.pdbx_seq_one_letter_code
_entity_poly.pdbx_strand_id
1 'polypeptide(L)'
;MLGLLKSLSLIPRLLLVPKTAPSAQNRFIYYPNTLQRLPSNLLSLPKALFLPSLKGILKGAWHDFRTPSRFARPKSESALEKERQRAREQDADESISTFIVRRMGKSGELLRDRLFSAVLHGIYAGSPHVLSVRSTLGALWKAEQRHGSPVRAALPSWLNKGKRRLTSQEKAADEAAAKEVSRYEEELGDEIVGRMKPISVYSLPEGVGEITQAIVDELERMPNAHFVLNAPVTDIVGREGRSLKLSTPDSTYSASRIVAAQPSASLDRSISTSLPWLSHNPGANVGVVNVIFPSSLASHFLSGAKARLLPVEGFGYLIPTATENEDGVLGVVFDSDSLPDQDVAAHTPTGQTPTKLTVMIGGPHWTFKREHNFPKEQELVDIAKRALHSHLGLSKDLLEDRSAVYRAKLQLKCIPHYAVGHIARMRDLDDKLRAHPEFGNGRLVLAGASYTGVSLNDCVLHARRLADRIIAEERLGSGSGSSRSITGLESFVEDRTFALQSGAINLNG
;
A
#
# COMPACT_ATOMS: atom_id res chain seq x y z
N MET A 1 -10.21 -5.47 7.40
CA MET A 1 -9.30 -5.72 8.55
C MET A 1 -10.06 -5.91 9.86
N LEU A 2 -10.79 -4.91 10.37
CA LEU A 2 -11.48 -5.06 11.67
C LEU A 2 -12.42 -6.26 11.75
N GLY A 3 -13.12 -6.61 10.65
CA GLY A 3 -13.94 -7.80 10.61
C GLY A 3 -13.14 -9.10 10.82
N LEU A 4 -11.94 -9.19 10.24
CA LEU A 4 -11.03 -10.31 10.47
C LEU A 4 -10.58 -10.37 11.93
N LEU A 5 -10.17 -9.24 12.51
CA LEU A 5 -9.76 -9.16 13.91
C LEU A 5 -10.90 -9.54 14.86
N LYS A 6 -12.16 -9.19 14.52
CA LYS A 6 -13.36 -9.62 15.26
C LYS A 6 -13.54 -11.14 15.17
N SER A 7 -13.45 -11.73 13.98
CA SER A 7 -13.54 -13.18 13.78
C SER A 7 -12.45 -13.96 14.52
N LEU A 8 -11.25 -13.39 14.65
CA LEU A 8 -10.13 -13.99 15.38
C LEU A 8 -10.12 -13.67 16.88
N SER A 9 -11.15 -12.99 17.40
CA SER A 9 -11.23 -12.56 18.81
C SER A 9 -10.05 -11.67 19.28
N LEU A 10 -9.44 -10.92 18.35
CA LEU A 10 -8.29 -10.04 18.64
C LEU A 10 -8.67 -8.60 19.01
N ILE A 11 -9.93 -8.20 18.81
CA ILE A 11 -10.44 -6.85 19.13
C ILE A 11 -10.13 -6.38 20.57
N PRO A 12 -10.24 -7.22 21.62
CA PRO A 12 -9.92 -6.80 22.98
C PRO A 12 -8.42 -6.59 23.24
N ARG A 13 -7.55 -7.18 22.41
CA ARG A 13 -6.08 -7.08 22.54
C ARG A 13 -5.50 -5.87 21.83
N LEU A 14 -6.30 -5.09 21.10
CA LEU A 14 -5.78 -4.00 20.29
C LEU A 14 -5.15 -2.90 21.14
N LEU A 15 -3.90 -2.56 20.79
CA LEU A 15 -3.26 -1.32 21.21
C LEU A 15 -3.75 -0.21 20.30
N LEU A 16 -4.33 0.84 20.87
CA LEU A 16 -5.02 1.89 20.12
C LEU A 16 -4.33 3.24 20.33
N VAL A 17 -3.92 3.88 19.22
CA VAL A 17 -3.28 5.19 19.25
C VAL A 17 -4.25 6.24 18.70
N PRO A 18 -4.76 7.15 19.55
CA PRO A 18 -5.75 8.13 19.12
C PRO A 18 -5.13 9.15 18.15
N LYS A 19 -5.97 9.77 17.32
CA LYS A 19 -5.55 10.86 16.41
C LYS A 19 -4.93 12.04 17.14
N THR A 20 -5.20 12.21 18.43
CA THR A 20 -4.63 13.27 19.27
C THR A 20 -3.22 12.96 19.79
N ALA A 21 -2.74 11.71 19.68
CA ALA A 21 -1.43 11.33 20.16
C ALA A 21 -0.30 12.08 19.40
N PRO A 22 0.83 12.38 20.07
CA PRO A 22 1.98 13.01 19.41
C PRO A 22 2.45 12.25 18.16
N SER A 23 2.48 10.92 18.19
CA SER A 23 2.84 10.09 17.02
C SER A 23 1.84 10.18 15.87
N ALA A 24 0.56 10.43 16.13
CA ALA A 24 -0.44 10.66 15.09
C ALA A 24 -0.33 12.07 14.47
N GLN A 25 0.06 13.06 15.27
CA GLN A 25 0.11 14.48 14.88
C GLN A 25 1.47 14.90 14.30
N ASN A 26 2.57 14.30 14.75
CA ASN A 26 3.91 14.71 14.39
C ASN A 26 4.53 13.68 13.43
N ARG A 27 4.54 14.01 12.14
CA ARG A 27 5.33 13.32 11.11
C ARG A 27 6.38 14.28 10.57
N PHE A 28 7.60 13.81 10.35
CA PHE A 28 8.71 14.68 9.97
C PHE A 28 9.26 14.33 8.59
N ILE A 29 9.89 15.32 7.95
CA ILE A 29 10.74 15.15 6.78
C ILE A 29 12.13 15.67 7.14
N TYR A 30 13.16 14.89 6.86
CA TYR A 30 14.54 15.31 7.04
C TYR A 30 15.03 16.05 5.78
N TYR A 31 14.96 17.38 5.79
CA TYR A 31 15.30 18.23 4.65
C TYR A 31 15.78 19.63 5.05
N PRO A 32 16.80 20.21 4.39
CA PRO A 32 17.85 19.48 3.68
C PRO A 32 18.71 18.67 4.67
N ASN A 33 18.92 19.17 5.89
CA ASN A 33 19.71 18.51 6.94
C ASN A 33 19.09 18.76 8.33
N THR A 34 17.75 18.80 8.40
CA THR A 34 17.02 19.04 9.65
C THR A 34 15.64 18.42 9.61
N LEU A 35 15.13 18.02 10.77
CA LEU A 35 13.77 17.49 10.90
C LEU A 35 12.74 18.61 10.83
N GLN A 36 11.95 18.61 9.75
CA GLN A 36 10.82 19.52 9.56
C GLN A 36 9.52 18.80 9.88
N ARG A 37 8.77 19.30 10.87
CA ARG A 37 7.44 18.75 11.19
C ARG A 37 6.45 19.12 10.09
N LEU A 38 5.83 18.12 9.48
CA LEU A 38 4.76 18.32 8.51
C LEU A 38 3.48 18.81 9.20
N PRO A 39 2.67 19.62 8.50
CA PRO A 39 1.36 20.04 9.00
C PRO A 39 0.44 18.82 9.14
N SER A 40 -0.15 18.64 10.33
CA SER A 40 -1.12 17.57 10.57
C SER A 40 -2.51 17.90 10.03
N ASN A 41 -2.87 19.20 10.04
CA ASN A 41 -4.21 19.69 9.70
C ASN A 41 -4.15 20.90 8.76
N LEU A 42 -5.20 21.13 7.97
CA LEU A 42 -5.31 22.30 7.07
C LEU A 42 -5.15 23.64 7.80
N LEU A 43 -5.58 23.74 9.05
CA LEU A 43 -5.43 24.95 9.89
C LEU A 43 -3.95 25.25 10.24
N SER A 44 -3.06 24.26 10.17
CA SER A 44 -1.63 24.43 10.41
C SER A 44 -0.83 24.80 9.15
N LEU A 45 -1.48 24.78 7.97
CA LEU A 45 -0.85 25.10 6.69
C LEU A 45 -0.20 26.50 6.66
N PRO A 46 -0.79 27.59 7.19
CA PRO A 46 -0.18 28.92 7.08
C PRO A 46 1.23 28.98 7.70
N LYS A 47 1.46 28.32 8.83
CA LYS A 47 2.79 28.19 9.44
C LYS A 47 3.70 27.25 8.65
N ALA A 48 3.12 26.21 8.05
CA ALA A 48 3.86 25.24 7.25
C ALA A 48 4.33 25.79 5.89
N LEU A 49 3.72 26.85 5.36
CA LEU A 49 4.15 27.51 4.11
C LEU A 49 5.58 28.10 4.17
N PHE A 50 6.09 28.34 5.39
CA PHE A 50 7.46 28.79 5.60
C PHE A 50 8.49 27.65 5.61
N LEU A 51 8.04 26.39 5.57
CA LEU A 51 8.94 25.23 5.54
C LEU A 51 9.62 25.10 4.16
N PRO A 52 10.94 24.92 4.11
CA PRO A 52 11.67 24.70 2.85
C PRO A 52 11.12 23.54 2.01
N SER A 53 10.67 22.46 2.66
CA SER A 53 10.08 21.29 1.98
C SER A 53 8.76 21.60 1.26
N LEU A 54 8.00 22.58 1.76
CA LEU A 54 6.71 23.01 1.20
C LEU A 54 6.81 24.27 0.34
N LYS A 55 8.02 24.80 0.13
CA LYS A 55 8.25 26.00 -0.70
C LYS A 55 7.70 25.79 -2.11
N GLY A 56 6.71 26.61 -2.47
CA GLY A 56 6.05 26.56 -3.77
C GLY A 56 4.69 25.85 -3.76
N ILE A 57 4.22 25.32 -2.63
CA ILE A 57 2.92 24.63 -2.55
C ILE A 57 1.74 25.52 -2.94
N LEU A 58 1.71 26.79 -2.53
CA LEU A 58 0.64 27.72 -2.94
C LEU A 58 0.68 28.00 -4.45
N LYS A 59 1.87 28.26 -5.00
CA LYS A 59 2.05 28.50 -6.44
C LYS A 59 1.66 27.26 -7.24
N GLY A 60 2.03 26.07 -6.76
CA GLY A 60 1.67 24.79 -7.34
C GLY A 60 0.17 24.51 -7.26
N ALA A 61 -0.48 24.82 -6.13
CA ALA A 61 -1.93 24.68 -5.98
C ALA A 61 -2.70 25.65 -6.89
N TRP A 62 -2.21 26.88 -7.03
CA TRP A 62 -2.75 27.87 -7.95
C TRP A 62 -2.60 27.47 -9.41
N HIS A 63 -1.46 26.85 -9.74
CA HIS A 63 -1.22 26.27 -11.06
C HIS A 63 -2.17 25.10 -11.29
N ASP A 64 -2.28 24.14 -10.36
CA ASP A 64 -3.20 22.99 -10.45
C ASP A 64 -4.64 23.43 -10.64
N PHE A 65 -5.06 24.47 -9.92
CA PHE A 65 -6.39 25.02 -10.09
C PHE A 65 -6.63 25.54 -11.52
N ARG A 66 -5.62 26.13 -12.19
CA ARG A 66 -5.74 26.64 -13.57
C ARG A 66 -5.50 25.59 -14.64
N THR A 67 -4.70 24.57 -14.35
CA THR A 67 -4.33 23.53 -15.31
C THR A 67 -5.59 22.79 -15.76
N PRO A 68 -5.92 22.82 -17.06
CA PRO A 68 -7.02 22.03 -17.60
C PRO A 68 -6.82 20.54 -17.29
N SER A 69 -7.91 19.87 -16.94
CA SER A 69 -7.89 18.43 -16.76
C SER A 69 -7.53 17.74 -18.06
N ARG A 70 -6.77 16.65 -17.99
CA ARG A 70 -6.58 15.76 -19.14
C ARG A 70 -7.89 15.12 -19.63
N PHE A 71 -8.92 15.13 -18.79
CA PHE A 71 -10.27 14.62 -19.06
C PHE A 71 -11.26 15.73 -19.46
N ALA A 72 -10.80 16.98 -19.58
CA ALA A 72 -11.66 18.09 -20.01
C ALA A 72 -12.02 17.92 -21.49
N ARG A 73 -13.31 18.04 -21.81
CA ARG A 73 -13.82 17.84 -23.17
C ARG A 73 -14.24 19.15 -23.82
N PRO A 74 -13.81 19.44 -25.06
CA PRO A 74 -14.38 20.49 -25.89
C PRO A 74 -15.90 20.32 -26.04
N LYS A 75 -16.63 21.44 -26.03
CA LYS A 75 -18.08 21.43 -26.19
C LYS A 75 -18.53 20.96 -27.58
N SER A 76 -17.67 21.12 -28.60
CA SER A 76 -17.93 20.83 -30.01
C SER A 76 -17.67 19.38 -30.44
N GLU A 77 -17.18 18.49 -29.55
CA GLU A 77 -16.88 17.11 -29.93
C GLU A 77 -18.15 16.29 -30.23
N SER A 78 -18.10 15.50 -31.31
CA SER A 78 -19.14 14.53 -31.68
C SER A 78 -19.26 13.43 -30.62
N ALA A 79 -20.41 12.73 -30.59
CA ALA A 79 -20.63 11.61 -29.67
C ALA A 79 -19.59 10.49 -29.87
N LEU A 80 -19.21 10.23 -31.12
CA LEU A 80 -18.27 9.20 -31.52
C LEU A 80 -16.83 9.53 -31.07
N GLU A 81 -16.41 10.80 -31.16
CA GLU A 81 -15.11 11.23 -30.66
C GLU A 81 -15.07 11.18 -29.13
N LYS A 82 -16.16 11.57 -28.47
CA LYS A 82 -16.31 11.44 -27.01
C LYS A 82 -16.19 9.99 -26.54
N GLU A 83 -16.58 9.02 -27.35
CA GLU A 83 -16.46 7.60 -27.07
C GLU A 83 -15.04 7.08 -27.31
N ARG A 84 -14.42 7.43 -28.44
CA ARG A 84 -13.00 7.11 -28.71
C ARG A 84 -12.07 7.66 -27.64
N GLN A 85 -12.30 8.90 -27.21
CA GLN A 85 -11.54 9.53 -26.13
C GLN A 85 -11.74 8.78 -24.80
N ARG A 86 -12.96 8.31 -24.49
CA ARG A 86 -13.21 7.47 -23.29
C ARG A 86 -12.41 6.18 -23.34
N ALA A 87 -12.36 5.52 -24.50
CA ALA A 87 -11.56 4.32 -24.67
C ALA A 87 -10.06 4.61 -24.43
N ARG A 88 -9.52 5.73 -24.95
CA ARG A 88 -8.14 6.16 -24.67
C ARG A 88 -7.91 6.47 -23.18
N GLU A 89 -8.86 7.13 -22.53
CA GLU A 89 -8.81 7.44 -21.10
C GLU A 89 -8.88 6.18 -20.21
N GLN A 90 -9.51 5.10 -20.68
CA GLN A 90 -9.57 3.85 -19.94
C GLN A 90 -8.18 3.25 -19.73
N ASP A 91 -7.29 3.36 -20.70
CA ASP A 91 -5.92 2.81 -20.63
C ASP A 91 -4.86 3.88 -20.34
N ALA A 92 -5.28 5.14 -20.27
CA ALA A 92 -4.41 6.24 -19.87
C ALA A 92 -3.86 6.04 -18.46
N ASP A 93 -2.56 6.25 -18.33
CA ASP A 93 -1.85 6.27 -17.07
C ASP A 93 -0.63 7.18 -17.22
N GLU A 94 -0.08 7.64 -16.10
CA GLU A 94 1.17 8.39 -16.08
C GLU A 94 1.90 8.17 -14.75
N SER A 95 3.20 8.46 -14.72
CA SER A 95 3.96 8.40 -13.47
C SER A 95 3.49 9.49 -12.50
N ILE A 96 3.67 9.26 -11.20
CA ILE A 96 3.41 10.27 -10.17
C ILE A 96 4.21 11.54 -10.43
N SER A 97 5.46 11.42 -10.87
CA SER A 97 6.30 12.56 -11.28
C SER A 97 5.64 13.36 -12.40
N THR A 98 5.25 12.70 -13.49
CA THR A 98 4.61 13.37 -14.64
C THR A 98 3.32 14.06 -14.23
N PHE A 99 2.49 13.39 -13.43
CA PHE A 99 1.25 13.95 -12.90
C PHE A 99 1.52 15.22 -12.08
N ILE A 100 2.38 15.15 -11.06
CA ILE A 100 2.65 16.29 -10.17
C ILE A 100 3.22 17.48 -10.96
N VAL A 101 4.18 17.24 -11.85
CA VAL A 101 4.81 18.32 -12.64
C VAL A 101 3.80 18.94 -13.61
N ARG A 102 2.99 18.13 -14.30
CA ARG A 102 1.94 18.63 -15.21
C ARG A 102 0.92 19.49 -14.47
N ARG A 103 0.48 19.03 -13.30
CA ARG A 103 -0.56 19.70 -12.49
C ARG A 103 -0.02 20.94 -11.79
N MET A 104 1.18 20.90 -11.21
CA MET A 104 1.71 21.96 -10.34
C MET A 104 2.82 22.81 -10.98
N GLY A 105 3.20 22.53 -12.23
CA GLY A 105 4.23 23.23 -12.98
C GLY A 105 5.62 23.07 -12.35
N LYS A 106 6.48 24.10 -12.48
CA LYS A 106 7.83 24.13 -11.87
C LYS A 106 7.82 23.90 -10.36
N SER A 107 6.75 24.33 -9.65
CA SER A 107 6.59 24.04 -8.23
C SER A 107 6.36 22.55 -7.96
N GLY A 108 5.76 21.84 -8.91
CA GLY A 108 5.58 20.39 -8.87
C GLY A 108 6.89 19.62 -8.87
N GLU A 109 7.91 20.06 -9.61
CA GLU A 109 9.24 19.43 -9.59
C GLU A 109 9.86 19.50 -8.20
N LEU A 110 9.82 20.67 -7.57
CA LEU A 110 10.35 20.87 -6.22
C LEU A 110 9.59 20.04 -5.18
N LEU A 111 8.26 20.00 -5.26
CA LEU A 111 7.43 19.22 -4.33
C LEU A 111 7.58 17.73 -4.56
N ARG A 112 7.74 17.29 -5.81
CA ARG A 112 8.05 15.90 -6.15
C ARG A 112 9.30 15.47 -5.39
N ASP A 113 10.37 16.25 -5.48
CA ASP A 113 11.66 15.85 -4.93
C ASP A 113 11.78 16.06 -3.42
N ARG A 114 11.06 17.02 -2.83
CA ARG A 114 11.16 17.39 -1.39
C ARG A 114 10.10 16.76 -0.50
N LEU A 115 8.99 16.30 -1.06
CA LEU A 115 7.83 15.84 -0.29
C LEU A 115 7.28 14.52 -0.83
N PHE A 116 6.87 14.47 -2.10
CA PHE A 116 6.20 13.28 -2.62
C PHE A 116 7.16 12.08 -2.72
N SER A 117 8.43 12.29 -3.05
CA SER A 117 9.45 11.24 -3.02
C SER A 117 9.55 10.60 -1.64
N ALA A 118 9.61 11.41 -0.58
CA ALA A 118 9.62 10.93 0.81
C ALA A 118 8.37 10.10 1.14
N VAL A 119 7.18 10.57 0.79
CA VAL A 119 5.92 9.83 1.01
C VAL A 119 5.94 8.47 0.29
N LEU A 120 6.43 8.43 -0.94
CA LEU A 120 6.51 7.19 -1.73
C LEU A 120 7.60 6.24 -1.22
N HIS A 121 8.70 6.76 -0.67
CA HIS A 121 9.67 5.96 0.07
C HIS A 121 9.00 5.26 1.26
N GLY A 122 8.17 5.98 2.02
CA GLY A 122 7.50 5.45 3.20
C GLY A 122 6.40 4.42 2.94
N ILE A 123 5.76 4.42 1.76
CA ILE A 123 4.67 3.48 1.44
C ILE A 123 5.14 2.36 0.51
N TYR A 124 5.89 2.70 -0.54
CA TYR A 124 6.24 1.78 -1.62
C TYR A 124 7.74 1.45 -1.68
N ALA A 125 8.57 2.13 -0.88
CA ALA A 125 10.02 2.14 -1.08
C ALA A 125 10.36 2.37 -2.57
N GLY A 126 9.64 3.29 -3.21
CA GLY A 126 9.56 3.41 -4.67
C GLY A 126 9.71 4.84 -5.17
N SER A 127 10.05 4.98 -6.46
CA SER A 127 10.33 6.27 -7.09
C SER A 127 9.07 6.87 -7.73
N PRO A 128 8.83 8.19 -7.58
CA PRO A 128 7.74 8.88 -8.28
C PRO A 128 7.84 8.79 -9.82
N HIS A 129 9.02 8.50 -10.36
CA HIS A 129 9.24 8.37 -11.81
C HIS A 129 8.74 7.05 -12.38
N VAL A 130 8.62 6.01 -11.54
CA VAL A 130 8.22 4.66 -11.98
C VAL A 130 6.76 4.39 -11.64
N LEU A 131 6.34 4.77 -10.43
CA LEU A 131 5.02 4.43 -9.91
C LEU A 131 3.89 5.14 -10.67
N SER A 132 2.86 4.38 -11.02
CA SER A 132 1.62 4.83 -11.62
C SER A 132 0.81 5.66 -10.64
N VAL A 133 0.45 6.90 -10.99
CA VAL A 133 -0.45 7.71 -10.15
C VAL A 133 -1.82 7.06 -10.00
N ARG A 134 -2.31 6.40 -11.06
CA ARG A 134 -3.63 5.78 -11.07
C ARG A 134 -3.70 4.57 -10.14
N SER A 135 -2.63 3.79 -10.07
CA SER A 135 -2.57 2.55 -9.29
C SER A 135 -2.17 2.80 -7.83
N THR A 136 -1.35 3.82 -7.57
CA THR A 136 -0.79 4.06 -6.22
C THR A 136 -1.48 5.20 -5.47
N LEU A 137 -1.86 6.28 -6.18
CA LEU A 137 -2.52 7.47 -5.65
C LEU A 137 -3.86 7.69 -6.36
N GLY A 138 -4.63 6.61 -6.53
CA GLY A 138 -5.87 6.60 -7.33
C GLY A 138 -6.91 7.64 -6.91
N ALA A 139 -6.89 8.11 -5.66
CA ALA A 139 -7.71 9.22 -5.20
C ALA A 139 -7.40 10.54 -5.94
N LEU A 140 -6.12 10.85 -6.18
CA LEU A 140 -5.71 12.04 -6.95
C LEU A 140 -6.11 11.93 -8.42
N TRP A 141 -5.99 10.74 -9.00
CA TRP A 141 -6.47 10.46 -10.35
C TRP A 141 -7.97 10.66 -10.49
N LYS A 142 -8.76 10.05 -9.57
CA LYS A 142 -10.22 10.24 -9.51
C LYS A 142 -10.60 11.71 -9.26
N ALA A 143 -9.81 12.43 -8.47
CA ALA A 143 -10.02 13.86 -8.24
C ALA A 143 -9.84 14.68 -9.52
N GLU A 144 -8.78 14.44 -10.30
CA GLU A 144 -8.63 15.08 -11.62
C GLU A 144 -9.76 14.67 -12.59
N GLN A 145 -10.14 13.40 -12.60
CA GLN A 145 -11.17 12.86 -13.51
C GLN A 145 -12.58 13.37 -13.20
N ARG A 146 -12.92 13.53 -11.92
CA ARG A 146 -14.27 13.92 -11.47
C ARG A 146 -14.41 15.43 -11.25
N HIS A 147 -13.36 16.09 -10.78
CA HIS A 147 -13.39 17.50 -10.38
C HIS A 147 -12.47 18.40 -11.23
N GLY A 148 -11.73 17.82 -12.17
CA GLY A 148 -10.81 18.52 -13.04
C GLY A 148 -9.47 18.90 -12.41
N SER A 149 -9.36 18.81 -11.08
CA SER A 149 -8.19 19.19 -10.28
C SER A 149 -8.29 18.57 -8.88
N PRO A 150 -7.19 18.00 -8.33
CA PRO A 150 -7.11 17.63 -6.93
C PRO A 150 -7.42 18.77 -5.97
N VAL A 151 -6.91 19.99 -6.23
CA VAL A 151 -7.21 21.17 -5.40
C VAL A 151 -8.72 21.50 -5.44
N ARG A 152 -9.36 21.44 -6.62
CA ARG A 152 -10.81 21.64 -6.73
C ARG A 152 -11.62 20.55 -6.01
N ALA A 153 -11.14 19.31 -5.98
CA ALA A 153 -11.81 18.22 -5.27
C ALA A 153 -11.83 18.43 -3.75
N ALA A 154 -10.81 19.10 -3.21
CA ALA A 154 -10.75 19.45 -1.79
C ALA A 154 -11.63 20.67 -1.41
N LEU A 155 -12.12 21.44 -2.38
CA LEU A 155 -13.01 22.58 -2.12
C LEU A 155 -14.42 22.09 -1.77
N PRO A 156 -15.15 22.82 -0.90
CA PRO A 156 -16.57 22.60 -0.68
C PRO A 156 -17.36 22.48 -1.98
N SER A 157 -18.36 21.60 -2.02
CA SER A 157 -19.13 21.29 -3.23
C SER A 157 -19.75 22.52 -3.90
N TRP A 158 -20.18 23.51 -3.12
CA TRP A 158 -20.75 24.77 -3.60
C TRP A 158 -19.74 25.68 -4.33
N LEU A 159 -18.44 25.56 -4.03
CA LEU A 159 -17.35 26.24 -4.75
C LEU A 159 -16.90 25.47 -6.01
N ASN A 160 -17.21 24.17 -6.09
CA ASN A 160 -16.80 23.31 -7.19
C ASN A 160 -17.91 23.11 -8.23
N LYS A 161 -18.31 24.21 -8.88
CA LYS A 161 -19.35 24.21 -9.94
C LYS A 161 -18.93 23.46 -11.22
N GLY A 162 -17.66 23.11 -11.36
CA GLY A 162 -17.08 22.40 -12.51
C GLY A 162 -17.05 20.87 -12.37
N LYS A 163 -17.68 20.31 -11.34
CA LYS A 163 -17.72 18.85 -11.12
C LYS A 163 -18.38 18.15 -12.31
N ARG A 164 -17.69 17.15 -12.86
CA ARG A 164 -18.21 16.31 -13.94
C ARG A 164 -19.43 15.53 -13.43
N ARG A 165 -20.49 15.47 -14.24
CA ARG A 165 -21.61 14.57 -13.99
C ARG A 165 -21.13 13.12 -14.15
N LEU A 166 -21.26 12.35 -13.08
CA LEU A 166 -20.98 10.92 -13.10
C LEU A 166 -21.97 10.20 -14.03
N THR A 167 -21.50 9.18 -14.72
CA THR A 167 -22.36 8.27 -15.48
C THR A 167 -23.24 7.46 -14.52
N SER A 168 -24.32 6.86 -15.02
CA SER A 168 -25.16 5.97 -14.19
C SER A 168 -24.36 4.81 -13.59
N GLN A 169 -23.33 4.35 -14.31
CA GLN A 169 -22.44 3.26 -13.89
C GLN A 169 -21.52 3.68 -12.74
N GLU A 170 -20.90 4.85 -12.86
CA GLU A 170 -20.04 5.40 -11.80
C GLU A 170 -20.83 5.68 -10.52
N LYS A 171 -22.10 6.11 -10.64
CA LYS A 171 -22.99 6.26 -9.50
C LYS A 171 -23.33 4.92 -8.86
N ALA A 172 -23.69 3.92 -9.65
CA ALA A 172 -23.99 2.58 -9.15
C ALA A 172 -22.77 1.95 -8.44
N ALA A 173 -21.56 2.16 -8.96
CA ALA A 173 -20.33 1.72 -8.32
C ALA A 173 -20.07 2.44 -6.99
N ASP A 174 -20.24 3.76 -6.93
CA ASP A 174 -20.10 4.55 -5.69
C ASP A 174 -21.17 4.12 -4.65
N GLU A 175 -22.41 3.87 -5.07
CA GLU A 175 -23.50 3.37 -4.22
C GLU A 175 -23.23 1.95 -3.70
N ALA A 176 -22.71 1.06 -4.56
CA ALA A 176 -22.33 -0.30 -4.16
C ALA A 176 -21.19 -0.29 -3.13
N ALA A 177 -20.17 0.54 -3.33
CA ALA A 177 -19.08 0.71 -2.37
C ALA A 177 -19.59 1.26 -1.03
N ALA A 178 -20.50 2.24 -1.04
CA ALA A 178 -21.11 2.78 0.17
C ALA A 178 -21.95 1.73 0.93
N LYS A 179 -22.73 0.91 0.20
CA LYS A 179 -23.48 -0.21 0.77
C LYS A 179 -22.56 -1.26 1.38
N GLU A 180 -21.45 -1.58 0.73
CA GLU A 180 -20.46 -2.53 1.27
C GLU A 180 -19.84 -2.03 2.58
N VAL A 181 -19.48 -0.74 2.64
CA VAL A 181 -18.97 -0.13 3.89
C VAL A 181 -20.03 -0.19 5.00
N SER A 182 -21.27 0.18 4.68
CA SER A 182 -22.38 0.17 5.66
C SER A 182 -22.61 -1.25 6.21
N ARG A 183 -22.61 -2.26 5.35
CA ARG A 183 -22.71 -3.67 5.75
C ARG A 183 -21.58 -4.08 6.70
N TYR A 184 -20.34 -3.67 6.44
CA TYR A 184 -19.23 -3.98 7.35
C TYR A 184 -19.34 -3.24 8.69
N GLU A 185 -19.84 -2.00 8.70
CA GLU A 185 -20.10 -1.27 9.94
C GLU A 185 -21.19 -1.97 10.77
N GLU A 186 -22.27 -2.42 10.14
CA GLU A 186 -23.32 -3.23 10.77
C GLU A 186 -22.78 -4.56 11.33
N GLU A 187 -21.99 -5.30 10.55
CA GLU A 187 -21.37 -6.56 10.98
C GLU A 187 -20.42 -6.37 12.19
N LEU A 188 -19.72 -5.24 12.25
CA LEU A 188 -18.82 -4.91 13.35
C LEU A 188 -19.60 -4.52 14.61
N GLY A 189 -20.67 -3.75 14.45
CA GLY A 189 -21.47 -3.17 15.52
C GLY A 189 -20.97 -1.80 15.94
N ASP A 190 -21.91 -0.95 16.37
CA ASP A 190 -21.70 0.48 16.66
C ASP A 190 -20.61 0.74 17.70
N GLU A 191 -20.46 -0.15 18.70
CA GLU A 191 -19.43 -0.01 19.74
C GLU A 191 -18.02 -0.07 19.15
N ILE A 192 -17.72 -1.09 18.34
CA ILE A 192 -16.41 -1.26 17.71
C ILE A 192 -16.15 -0.12 16.73
N VAL A 193 -17.14 0.22 15.91
CA VAL A 193 -17.05 1.31 14.93
C VAL A 193 -16.78 2.64 15.64
N GLY A 194 -17.53 2.94 16.70
CA GLY A 194 -17.36 4.13 17.53
C GLY A 194 -15.98 4.21 18.16
N ARG A 195 -15.50 3.10 18.74
CA ARG A 195 -14.18 3.01 19.37
C ARG A 195 -13.03 3.22 18.39
N MET A 196 -13.18 2.79 17.13
CA MET A 196 -12.14 2.89 16.10
C MET A 196 -12.12 4.23 15.35
N LYS A 197 -13.24 4.96 15.27
CA LYS A 197 -13.33 6.29 14.60
C LYS A 197 -12.25 7.32 15.02
N PRO A 198 -11.92 7.49 16.32
CA PRO A 198 -10.90 8.44 16.75
C PRO A 198 -9.47 7.91 16.65
N ILE A 199 -9.26 6.66 16.22
CA ILE A 199 -7.94 6.01 16.20
C ILE A 199 -7.19 6.33 14.92
N SER A 200 -5.88 6.58 15.03
CA SER A 200 -4.98 6.81 13.90
C SER A 200 -4.19 5.56 13.52
N VAL A 201 -3.69 4.84 14.51
CA VAL A 201 -2.87 3.64 14.34
C VAL A 201 -3.32 2.63 15.39
N TYR A 202 -3.28 1.35 15.04
CA TYR A 202 -3.49 0.27 15.99
C TYR A 202 -2.52 -0.86 15.71
N SER A 203 -2.21 -1.64 16.75
CA SER A 203 -1.37 -2.83 16.68
C SER A 203 -1.82 -3.83 17.76
N LEU A 204 -1.01 -4.85 18.01
CA LEU A 204 -1.20 -5.86 19.04
C LEU A 204 0.06 -5.90 19.94
N PRO A 205 -0.03 -6.39 21.19
CA PRO A 205 1.09 -6.43 22.15
C PRO A 205 2.36 -7.07 21.59
N GLU A 206 2.25 -8.26 21.01
CA GLU A 206 3.35 -9.02 20.38
C GLU A 206 3.52 -8.64 18.90
N GLY A 207 2.95 -7.50 18.50
CA GLY A 207 2.99 -6.97 17.15
C GLY A 207 1.99 -7.63 16.19
N VAL A 208 1.97 -7.14 14.95
CA VAL A 208 1.00 -7.56 13.93
C VAL A 208 1.12 -9.05 13.53
N GLY A 209 2.19 -9.74 13.93
CA GLY A 209 2.35 -11.18 13.75
C GLY A 209 1.31 -12.01 14.51
N GLU A 210 0.69 -11.45 15.56
CA GLU A 210 -0.45 -12.08 16.24
C GLU A 210 -1.63 -12.34 15.30
N ILE A 211 -1.82 -11.52 14.26
CA ILE A 211 -2.90 -11.73 13.28
C ILE A 211 -2.63 -13.02 12.50
N THR A 212 -1.40 -13.21 12.02
CA THR A 212 -1.03 -14.41 11.26
C THR A 212 -1.06 -15.65 12.13
N GLN A 213 -0.59 -15.57 13.38
CA GLN A 213 -0.64 -16.69 14.31
C GLN A 213 -2.09 -17.11 14.59
N ALA A 214 -2.97 -16.14 14.88
CA ALA A 214 -4.38 -16.45 15.12
C ALA A 214 -5.09 -17.07 13.90
N ILE A 215 -4.72 -16.68 12.67
CA ILE A 215 -5.23 -17.34 11.45
C ILE A 215 -4.74 -18.79 11.37
N VAL A 216 -3.46 -19.05 11.67
CA VAL A 216 -2.92 -20.42 11.68
C VAL A 216 -3.64 -21.26 12.73
N ASP A 217 -3.74 -20.78 13.97
CA ASP A 217 -4.40 -21.49 15.06
C ASP A 217 -5.87 -21.82 14.72
N GLU A 218 -6.58 -20.91 14.06
CA GLU A 218 -7.96 -21.12 13.66
C GLU A 218 -8.08 -22.14 12.52
N LEU A 219 -7.19 -22.09 11.53
CA LEU A 219 -7.17 -23.04 10.43
C LEU A 219 -6.74 -24.45 10.89
N GLU A 220 -5.79 -24.58 11.82
CA GLU A 220 -5.39 -25.89 12.36
C GLU A 220 -6.52 -26.60 13.12
N ARG A 221 -7.50 -25.84 13.64
CA ARG A 221 -8.71 -26.41 14.27
C ARG A 221 -9.73 -26.90 13.24
N MET A 222 -9.61 -26.53 11.97
CA MET A 222 -10.54 -26.95 10.93
C MET A 222 -10.13 -28.32 10.35
N PRO A 223 -11.02 -29.33 10.36
CA PRO A 223 -10.67 -30.68 9.90
C PRO A 223 -10.36 -30.77 8.40
N ASN A 224 -10.77 -29.76 7.63
CA ASN A 224 -10.61 -29.66 6.19
C ASN A 224 -9.50 -28.68 5.75
N ALA A 225 -8.69 -28.19 6.68
CA ALA A 225 -7.52 -27.37 6.40
C ALA A 225 -6.24 -28.15 6.68
N HIS A 226 -5.30 -28.11 5.73
CA HIS A 226 -4.03 -28.82 5.85
C HIS A 226 -2.90 -27.86 5.48
N PHE A 227 -1.91 -27.76 6.37
CA PHE A 227 -0.70 -27.00 6.14
C PHE A 227 0.41 -27.90 5.63
N VAL A 228 0.99 -27.54 4.49
CA VAL A 228 2.21 -28.15 3.97
C VAL A 228 3.30 -27.09 3.97
N LEU A 229 4.15 -27.12 5.01
CA LEU A 229 5.25 -26.18 5.18
C LEU A 229 6.51 -26.67 4.48
N ASN A 230 7.44 -25.76 4.19
CA ASN A 230 8.71 -26.04 3.50
C ASN A 230 8.55 -26.71 2.11
N ALA A 231 7.38 -26.57 1.49
CA ALA A 231 7.05 -27.17 0.21
C ALA A 231 6.86 -26.08 -0.85
N PRO A 232 7.95 -25.51 -1.41
CA PRO A 232 7.83 -24.51 -2.47
C PRO A 232 7.15 -25.14 -3.68
N VAL A 233 6.15 -24.44 -4.22
CA VAL A 233 5.51 -24.86 -5.47
C VAL A 233 6.50 -24.67 -6.60
N THR A 234 6.76 -25.73 -7.35
CA THR A 234 7.71 -25.73 -8.47
C THR A 234 7.03 -25.73 -9.82
N ASP A 235 5.83 -26.32 -9.91
CA ASP A 235 5.11 -26.47 -11.17
C ASP A 235 3.59 -26.54 -10.94
N ILE A 236 2.83 -25.89 -11.82
CA ILE A 236 1.38 -25.84 -11.84
C ILE A 236 0.96 -26.08 -13.28
N VAL A 237 0.28 -27.20 -13.51
CA VAL A 237 -0.16 -27.65 -14.82
C VAL A 237 -1.67 -27.84 -14.80
N GLY A 238 -2.35 -27.28 -15.79
CA GLY A 238 -3.73 -27.63 -16.05
C GLY A 238 -3.85 -28.62 -17.22
N ARG A 239 -4.97 -29.32 -17.25
CA ARG A 239 -5.44 -30.00 -18.46
C ARG A 239 -6.91 -29.64 -18.63
N GLU A 240 -7.30 -29.33 -19.85
CA GLU A 240 -8.68 -28.99 -20.19
C GLU A 240 -9.65 -30.07 -19.67
N GLY A 241 -10.70 -29.65 -18.97
CA GLY A 241 -11.71 -30.55 -18.39
C GLY A 241 -11.27 -31.50 -17.27
N ARG A 242 -10.02 -31.43 -16.77
CA ARG A 242 -9.50 -32.27 -15.67
C ARG A 242 -9.19 -31.44 -14.42
N SER A 243 -8.71 -32.05 -13.33
CA SER A 243 -8.19 -31.31 -12.18
C SER A 243 -6.85 -30.62 -12.49
N LEU A 244 -6.51 -29.57 -11.74
CA LEU A 244 -5.19 -28.92 -11.76
C LEU A 244 -4.21 -29.79 -10.99
N LYS A 245 -2.96 -29.84 -11.44
CA LYS A 245 -1.87 -30.46 -10.71
C LYS A 245 -0.91 -29.40 -10.21
N LEU A 246 -0.52 -29.53 -8.95
CA LEU A 246 0.46 -28.68 -8.28
C LEU A 246 1.58 -29.57 -7.77
N SER A 247 2.82 -29.25 -8.12
CA SER A 247 4.01 -30.02 -7.74
C SER A 247 4.89 -29.23 -6.79
N THR A 248 5.51 -29.97 -5.88
CA THR A 248 6.55 -29.55 -4.95
C THR A 248 7.74 -30.52 -5.12
N PRO A 249 8.92 -30.27 -4.53
CA PRO A 249 10.04 -31.21 -4.64
C PRO A 249 9.71 -32.63 -4.19
N ASP A 250 8.85 -32.76 -3.18
CA ASP A 250 8.58 -34.05 -2.51
C ASP A 250 7.23 -34.66 -2.86
N SER A 251 6.30 -33.91 -3.46
CA SER A 251 4.90 -34.34 -3.62
C SER A 251 4.15 -33.62 -4.73
N THR A 252 3.10 -34.28 -5.25
CA THR A 252 2.15 -33.72 -6.22
C THR A 252 0.74 -33.76 -5.66
N TYR A 253 0.02 -32.65 -5.84
CA TYR A 253 -1.34 -32.44 -5.36
C TYR A 253 -2.29 -32.23 -6.55
N SER A 254 -3.55 -32.62 -6.38
CA SER A 254 -4.62 -32.43 -7.36
C SER A 254 -5.69 -31.51 -6.76
N ALA A 255 -6.09 -30.47 -7.48
CA ALA A 255 -7.07 -29.50 -7.03
C ALA A 255 -8.09 -29.15 -8.13
N SER A 256 -9.33 -28.87 -7.77
CA SER A 256 -10.31 -28.27 -8.70
C SER A 256 -9.97 -26.82 -9.02
N ARG A 257 -9.44 -26.10 -8.01
CA ARG A 257 -9.06 -24.68 -8.06
C ARG A 257 -7.77 -24.43 -7.31
N ILE A 258 -6.96 -23.51 -7.81
CA ILE A 258 -5.76 -22.99 -7.14
C ILE A 258 -5.94 -21.50 -6.91
N VAL A 259 -5.81 -21.06 -5.65
CA VAL A 259 -5.71 -19.64 -5.29
C VAL A 259 -4.24 -19.31 -5.09
N ALA A 260 -3.64 -18.62 -6.07
CA ALA A 260 -2.25 -18.21 -6.05
C ALA A 260 -2.09 -16.90 -5.28
N ALA A 261 -1.71 -17.00 -4.01
CA ALA A 261 -1.42 -15.86 -3.13
C ALA A 261 0.08 -15.51 -3.02
N GLN A 262 0.93 -16.18 -3.80
CA GLN A 262 2.38 -15.92 -3.86
C GLN A 262 2.70 -14.67 -4.70
N PRO A 263 3.91 -14.09 -4.58
CA PRO A 263 4.34 -13.01 -5.48
C PRO A 263 4.22 -13.42 -6.95
N SER A 264 3.72 -12.51 -7.79
CA SER A 264 3.40 -12.80 -9.19
C SER A 264 4.60 -13.32 -10.00
N ALA A 265 5.81 -12.80 -9.76
CA ALA A 265 7.02 -13.28 -10.43
C ALA A 265 7.41 -14.72 -10.00
N SER A 266 7.05 -15.14 -8.78
CA SER A 266 7.23 -16.54 -8.35
C SER A 266 6.20 -17.45 -9.01
N LEU A 267 4.95 -16.99 -9.14
CA LEU A 267 3.94 -17.69 -9.92
C LEU A 267 4.36 -17.87 -11.38
N ASP A 268 4.90 -16.82 -12.02
CA ASP A 268 5.39 -16.87 -13.41
C ASP A 268 6.40 -17.99 -13.67
N ARG A 269 7.27 -18.27 -12.68
CA ARG A 269 8.25 -19.36 -12.74
C ARG A 269 7.66 -20.74 -12.46
N SER A 270 6.49 -20.79 -11.84
CA SER A 270 5.87 -22.02 -11.34
C SER A 270 4.69 -22.47 -12.20
N ILE A 271 4.37 -21.79 -13.30
CA ILE A 271 3.32 -22.20 -14.24
C ILE A 271 3.95 -22.74 -15.52
N SER A 272 3.43 -23.86 -16.02
CA SER A 272 3.97 -24.49 -17.23
C SER A 272 3.67 -23.70 -18.52
N THR A 273 2.60 -22.91 -18.50
CA THR A 273 2.11 -22.14 -19.65
C THR A 273 2.13 -20.65 -19.30
N SER A 274 2.70 -19.83 -20.19
CA SER A 274 2.94 -18.40 -19.91
C SER A 274 1.63 -17.61 -19.84
N LEU A 275 1.47 -16.86 -18.76
CA LEU A 275 0.48 -15.79 -18.64
C LEU A 275 1.22 -14.44 -18.72
N PRO A 276 0.65 -13.42 -19.38
CA PRO A 276 1.37 -12.17 -19.55
C PRO A 276 1.49 -11.41 -18.24
N TRP A 277 2.49 -10.53 -18.16
CA TRP A 277 2.66 -9.52 -17.11
C TRP A 277 2.99 -10.01 -15.70
N LEU A 278 2.98 -11.31 -15.41
CA LEU A 278 3.22 -11.83 -14.06
C LEU A 278 4.58 -11.40 -13.48
N SER A 279 5.63 -11.34 -14.31
CA SER A 279 6.97 -10.89 -13.92
C SER A 279 7.29 -9.43 -14.31
N HIS A 280 6.34 -8.67 -14.83
CA HIS A 280 6.59 -7.33 -15.37
C HIS A 280 6.88 -6.28 -14.30
N ASN A 281 6.11 -6.28 -13.21
CA ASN A 281 6.28 -5.30 -12.14
C ASN A 281 7.48 -5.67 -11.26
N PRO A 282 8.46 -4.77 -11.06
CA PRO A 282 9.56 -5.02 -10.14
C PRO A 282 9.06 -4.98 -8.68
N GLY A 283 9.90 -5.47 -7.76
CA GLY A 283 9.69 -5.34 -6.32
C GLY A 283 10.80 -4.51 -5.68
N ALA A 284 10.47 -3.72 -4.67
CA ALA A 284 11.44 -3.00 -3.85
C ALA A 284 12.32 -4.00 -3.07
N ASN A 285 13.59 -3.65 -2.91
CA ASN A 285 14.48 -4.30 -1.95
C ASN A 285 14.73 -3.33 -0.80
N VAL A 286 14.56 -3.78 0.43
CA VAL A 286 14.66 -2.93 1.62
C VAL A 286 15.47 -3.63 2.70
N GLY A 287 16.51 -2.97 3.20
CA GLY A 287 17.17 -3.32 4.45
C GLY A 287 16.38 -2.73 5.61
N VAL A 288 15.99 -3.57 6.56
CA VAL A 288 15.28 -3.15 7.77
C VAL A 288 16.19 -3.38 8.96
N VAL A 289 16.45 -2.35 9.74
CA VAL A 289 17.27 -2.42 10.95
C VAL A 289 16.43 -1.99 12.13
N ASN A 290 16.11 -2.94 13.00
CA ASN A 290 15.47 -2.67 14.28
C ASN A 290 16.55 -2.36 15.31
N VAL A 291 16.39 -1.27 16.04
CA VAL A 291 17.32 -0.75 17.03
C VAL A 291 16.60 -0.59 18.35
N ILE A 292 17.18 -1.11 19.43
CA ILE A 292 16.64 -1.01 20.77
C ILE A 292 17.72 -0.44 21.69
N PHE A 293 17.41 0.68 22.33
CA PHE A 293 18.17 1.20 23.46
C PHE A 293 17.42 0.87 24.74
N PRO A 294 17.93 -0.05 25.58
CA PRO A 294 17.34 -0.32 26.89
C PRO A 294 17.25 0.96 27.73
N SER A 295 16.27 1.04 28.62
CA SER A 295 16.06 2.25 29.42
C SER A 295 17.25 2.56 30.34
N SER A 296 17.91 1.54 30.89
CA SER A 296 19.14 1.71 31.69
C SER A 296 20.25 2.40 30.89
N LEU A 297 20.43 2.02 29.63
CA LEU A 297 21.37 2.63 28.71
C LEU A 297 20.93 4.06 28.38
N ALA A 298 19.66 4.24 28.00
CA ALA A 298 19.13 5.56 27.67
C ALA A 298 19.33 6.54 28.83
N SER A 299 19.00 6.15 30.07
CA SER A 299 19.20 6.97 31.27
C SER A 299 20.67 7.32 31.53
N HIS A 300 21.62 6.44 31.21
CA HIS A 300 23.05 6.75 31.36
C HIS A 300 23.51 7.87 30.42
N PHE A 301 22.96 7.91 29.20
CA PHE A 301 23.29 8.90 28.18
C PHE A 301 22.42 10.17 28.23
N LEU A 302 21.43 10.21 29.13
CA LEU A 302 20.67 11.42 29.45
C LEU A 302 21.37 12.19 30.57
N SER A 303 22.11 13.23 30.21
CA SER A 303 22.69 14.18 31.16
C SER A 303 21.96 15.54 31.13
N GLY A 304 21.85 16.19 32.30
CA GLY A 304 21.28 17.53 32.43
C GLY A 304 19.75 17.60 32.24
N ALA A 305 19.26 18.62 31.53
CA ALA A 305 17.84 18.89 31.33
C ALA A 305 17.16 18.05 30.23
N LYS A 306 17.87 17.12 29.58
CA LYS A 306 17.30 16.27 28.53
C LYS A 306 16.44 15.17 29.14
N ALA A 307 15.13 15.26 28.94
CA ALA A 307 14.17 14.26 29.41
C ALA A 307 14.09 13.00 28.50
N ARG A 308 14.62 13.07 27.26
CA ARG A 308 14.45 12.02 26.23
C ARG A 308 15.68 11.88 25.35
N LEU A 309 15.89 10.65 24.85
CA LEU A 309 17.00 10.31 23.97
C LEU A 309 16.83 10.94 22.57
N LEU A 310 15.63 10.83 22.01
CA LEU A 310 15.29 11.40 20.72
C LEU A 310 15.05 12.92 20.82
N PRO A 311 15.46 13.71 19.83
CA PRO A 311 15.33 15.17 19.86
C PRO A 311 13.89 15.65 19.64
N VAL A 312 13.02 14.80 19.11
CA VAL A 312 11.61 15.10 18.82
C VAL A 312 10.74 13.91 19.17
N GLU A 313 9.45 14.17 19.32
CA GLU A 313 8.42 13.14 19.53
C GLU A 313 7.51 13.05 18.31
N GLY A 314 7.27 11.83 17.81
CA GLY A 314 6.37 11.63 16.68
C GLY A 314 6.43 10.21 16.11
N PHE A 315 5.81 10.01 14.94
CA PHE A 315 5.84 8.71 14.25
C PHE A 315 7.25 8.34 13.78
N GLY A 316 8.03 9.36 13.41
CA GLY A 316 9.29 9.19 12.71
C GLY A 316 9.45 10.20 11.58
N TYR A 317 10.40 9.94 10.70
CA TYR A 317 10.71 10.82 9.58
C TYR A 317 11.07 10.07 8.30
N LEU A 318 10.86 10.76 7.18
CA LEU A 318 11.20 10.27 5.84
C LEU A 318 12.26 11.18 5.21
N ILE A 319 13.09 10.60 4.35
CA ILE A 319 14.15 11.32 3.63
C ILE A 319 13.74 11.47 2.15
N PRO A 320 13.57 12.71 1.67
CA PRO A 320 13.24 12.98 0.28
C PRO A 320 14.47 12.84 -0.62
N THR A 321 14.25 12.61 -1.92
CA THR A 321 15.34 12.57 -2.92
C THR A 321 16.11 13.89 -3.07
N ALA A 322 15.52 15.01 -2.64
CA ALA A 322 16.19 16.31 -2.62
C ALA A 322 17.23 16.47 -1.49
N THR A 323 17.32 15.53 -0.55
CA THR A 323 18.33 15.49 0.52
C THR A 323 19.49 14.59 0.09
N GLU A 324 20.73 15.02 0.34
CA GLU A 324 21.91 14.17 0.16
C GLU A 324 21.79 12.92 1.04
N ASN A 325 21.85 11.75 0.42
CA ASN A 325 21.52 10.48 1.07
C ASN A 325 22.27 9.32 0.40
N GLU A 326 23.60 9.35 0.51
CA GLU A 326 24.48 8.33 -0.10
C GLU A 326 24.22 6.93 0.48
N ASP A 327 23.88 6.88 1.76
CA ASP A 327 23.54 5.66 2.50
C ASP A 327 22.18 5.06 2.09
N GLY A 328 21.36 5.81 1.34
CA GLY A 328 20.08 5.35 0.81
C GLY A 328 19.03 5.07 1.87
N VAL A 329 19.06 5.79 3.00
CA VAL A 329 18.07 5.65 4.07
C VAL A 329 16.74 6.24 3.62
N LEU A 330 15.66 5.48 3.70
CA LEU A 330 14.32 5.91 3.32
C LEU A 330 13.65 6.73 4.43
N GLY A 331 13.91 6.35 5.67
CA GLY A 331 13.36 6.97 6.87
C GLY A 331 13.61 6.14 8.12
N VAL A 332 13.17 6.69 9.26
CA VAL A 332 13.22 6.03 10.57
C VAL A 332 11.88 6.15 11.24
N VAL A 333 11.34 5.03 11.71
CA VAL A 333 10.16 4.97 12.57
C VAL A 333 10.60 5.03 14.03
N PHE A 334 9.92 5.84 14.82
CA PHE A 334 10.10 5.89 16.28
C PHE A 334 9.07 4.93 16.88
N ASP A 335 9.41 3.65 16.99
CA ASP A 335 8.46 2.59 17.34
C ASP A 335 7.89 2.79 18.75
N SER A 336 8.75 3.18 19.71
CA SER A 336 8.34 3.47 21.09
C SER A 336 7.41 4.68 21.20
N ASP A 337 7.50 5.64 20.28
CA ASP A 337 6.57 6.78 20.23
C ASP A 337 5.27 6.40 19.48
N SER A 338 5.40 5.53 18.49
CA SER A 338 4.30 5.12 17.62
C SER A 338 3.34 4.17 18.32
N LEU A 339 3.83 3.30 19.20
CA LEU A 339 3.06 2.33 19.98
C LEU A 339 3.58 2.29 21.44
N PRO A 340 3.36 3.35 22.23
CA PRO A 340 3.96 3.48 23.57
C PRO A 340 3.54 2.35 24.51
N ASP A 341 2.30 1.89 24.40
CA ASP A 341 1.74 0.84 25.28
C ASP A 341 2.27 -0.57 24.95
N GLN A 342 2.96 -0.75 23.82
CA GLN A 342 3.45 -2.06 23.40
C GLN A 342 4.50 -2.62 24.36
N ASP A 343 5.32 -1.74 24.94
CA ASP A 343 6.40 -2.13 25.85
C ASP A 343 6.00 -2.08 27.34
N VAL A 344 4.77 -1.69 27.63
CA VAL A 344 4.25 -1.57 29.01
C VAL A 344 3.67 -2.90 29.50
N ALA A 345 3.13 -3.73 28.60
CA ALA A 345 2.47 -4.99 28.95
C ALA A 345 3.44 -6.17 29.18
N ALA A 346 4.71 -6.04 28.78
CA ALA A 346 5.69 -7.11 28.85
C ALA A 346 6.73 -6.88 29.96
N HIS A 347 6.43 -7.34 31.16
CA HIS A 347 7.43 -7.79 32.16
C HIS A 347 8.57 -6.81 32.54
N THR A 348 8.40 -5.49 32.45
CA THR A 348 9.35 -4.52 33.04
C THR A 348 8.92 -4.16 34.47
N PRO A 349 9.63 -4.64 35.52
CA PRO A 349 9.29 -4.36 36.92
C PRO A 349 9.49 -2.90 37.33
N THR A 350 10.05 -2.09 36.44
CA THR A 350 10.29 -0.66 36.61
C THR A 350 9.59 0.03 35.44
N GLY A 351 8.86 1.12 35.68
CA GLY A 351 8.12 1.90 34.65
C GLY A 351 9.03 2.60 33.63
N GLN A 352 9.95 1.84 33.04
CA GLN A 352 11.02 2.24 32.16
C GLN A 352 10.78 1.55 30.81
N THR A 353 10.42 2.33 29.80
CA THR A 353 10.18 1.84 28.44
C THR A 353 11.45 1.99 27.60
N PRO A 354 11.85 0.98 26.81
CA PRO A 354 13.00 1.09 25.92
C PRO A 354 12.72 2.11 24.80
N THR A 355 13.78 2.69 24.22
CA THR A 355 13.64 3.46 22.97
C THR A 355 13.86 2.50 21.80
N LYS A 356 12.81 2.31 20.98
CA LYS A 356 12.83 1.41 19.82
C LYS A 356 12.71 2.21 18.53
N LEU A 357 13.58 1.91 17.57
CA LEU A 357 13.62 2.56 16.26
C LEU A 357 13.70 1.53 15.14
N THR A 358 13.07 1.81 14.01
CA THR A 358 13.20 1.00 12.79
C THR A 358 13.75 1.87 11.66
N VAL A 359 14.97 1.57 11.22
CA VAL A 359 15.62 2.24 10.08
C VAL A 359 15.35 1.44 8.80
N MET A 360 14.79 2.10 7.79
CA MET A 360 14.56 1.49 6.48
C MET A 360 15.55 2.05 5.46
N ILE A 361 16.22 1.16 4.72
CA ILE A 361 17.32 1.48 3.81
C ILE A 361 17.04 0.84 2.46
N GLY A 362 17.35 1.52 1.35
CA GLY A 362 17.31 0.95 0.01
C GLY A 362 16.24 1.54 -0.87
N GLY A 363 15.25 0.73 -1.28
CA GLY A 363 14.19 1.18 -2.18
C GLY A 363 14.74 1.75 -3.49
N PRO A 364 14.42 3.01 -3.87
CA PRO A 364 14.87 3.57 -5.14
C PRO A 364 16.39 3.68 -5.27
N HIS A 365 17.12 3.80 -4.15
CA HIS A 365 18.58 3.92 -4.13
C HIS A 365 19.29 2.63 -4.57
N TRP A 366 18.58 1.50 -4.58
CA TRP A 366 19.12 0.21 -4.99
C TRP A 366 18.64 -0.25 -6.37
N THR A 367 17.84 0.57 -7.08
CA THR A 367 17.24 0.21 -8.37
C THR A 367 18.26 -0.27 -9.41
N PHE A 368 19.45 0.35 -9.44
CA PHE A 368 20.52 0.00 -10.39
C PHE A 368 21.59 -0.92 -9.80
N LYS A 369 21.46 -1.34 -8.53
CA LYS A 369 22.40 -2.26 -7.90
C LYS A 369 22.01 -3.70 -8.22
N ARG A 370 23.01 -4.54 -8.48
CA ARG A 370 22.80 -5.99 -8.58
C ARG A 370 22.62 -6.59 -7.19
N GLU A 371 21.87 -7.68 -7.07
CA GLU A 371 21.51 -8.27 -5.77
C GLU A 371 22.74 -8.61 -4.90
N HIS A 372 23.83 -9.11 -5.50
CA HIS A 372 25.08 -9.41 -4.77
C HIS A 372 25.84 -8.15 -4.28
N ASN A 373 25.46 -6.96 -4.72
CA ASN A 373 26.02 -5.68 -4.28
C ASN A 373 25.15 -4.99 -3.22
N PHE A 374 24.08 -5.63 -2.75
CA PHE A 374 23.31 -5.11 -1.63
C PHE A 374 24.12 -5.22 -0.33
N PRO A 375 23.98 -4.24 0.59
CA PRO A 375 24.71 -4.28 1.84
C PRO A 375 24.35 -5.53 2.65
N LYS A 376 25.36 -6.13 3.28
CA LYS A 376 25.14 -7.22 4.23
C LYS A 376 24.51 -6.70 5.53
N GLU A 377 23.99 -7.60 6.36
CA GLU A 377 23.30 -7.22 7.60
C GLU A 377 24.14 -6.31 8.51
N GLN A 378 25.45 -6.59 8.68
CA GLN A 378 26.33 -5.73 9.46
C GLN A 378 26.52 -4.34 8.83
N GLU A 379 26.66 -4.27 7.50
CA GLU A 379 26.79 -2.99 6.79
C GLU A 379 25.49 -2.16 6.91
N LEU A 380 24.32 -2.81 6.94
CA LEU A 380 23.05 -2.14 7.22
C LEU A 380 23.02 -1.56 8.64
N VAL A 381 23.56 -2.28 9.64
CA VAL A 381 23.70 -1.76 11.01
C VAL A 381 24.60 -0.52 11.02
N ASP A 382 25.72 -0.55 10.32
CA ASP A 382 26.65 0.59 10.26
C ASP A 382 26.02 1.81 9.57
N ILE A 383 25.25 1.58 8.49
CA ILE A 383 24.43 2.62 7.85
C ILE A 383 23.40 3.19 8.84
N ALA A 384 22.68 2.34 9.56
CA ALA A 384 21.69 2.77 10.54
C ALA A 384 22.33 3.63 11.64
N LYS A 385 23.47 3.22 12.20
CA LYS A 385 24.22 4.00 13.19
C LYS A 385 24.63 5.38 12.65
N ARG A 386 25.19 5.45 11.43
CA ARG A 386 25.53 6.73 10.79
C ARG A 386 24.30 7.63 10.63
N ALA A 387 23.20 7.08 10.14
CA ALA A 387 21.96 7.83 9.98
C ALA A 387 21.40 8.34 11.31
N LEU A 388 21.38 7.51 12.36
CA LEU A 388 20.92 7.91 13.69
C LEU A 388 21.82 8.98 14.33
N HIS A 389 23.14 8.88 14.13
CA HIS A 389 24.09 9.90 14.56
C HIS A 389 23.84 11.23 13.83
N SER A 390 23.84 11.20 12.49
CA SER A 390 23.76 12.41 11.66
C SER A 390 22.39 13.09 11.71
N HIS A 391 21.31 12.31 11.74
CA HIS A 391 19.95 12.86 11.64
C HIS A 391 19.33 13.20 13.00
N LEU A 392 19.62 12.40 14.03
CA LEU A 392 19.01 12.52 15.36
C LEU A 392 19.99 13.02 16.44
N GLY A 393 21.28 13.12 16.13
CA GLY A 393 22.30 13.59 17.07
C GLY A 393 22.60 12.59 18.20
N LEU A 394 22.34 11.30 17.98
CA LEU A 394 22.69 10.25 18.95
C LEU A 394 24.22 10.13 19.03
N SER A 395 24.79 10.05 20.24
CA SER A 395 26.24 9.97 20.40
C SER A 395 26.79 8.65 19.84
N LYS A 396 28.04 8.67 19.36
CA LYS A 396 28.71 7.45 18.89
C LYS A 396 28.86 6.42 20.01
N ASP A 397 29.17 6.88 21.21
CA ASP A 397 29.31 6.01 22.39
C ASP A 397 28.02 5.24 22.71
N LEU A 398 26.86 5.90 22.60
CA LEU A 398 25.55 5.24 22.75
C LEU A 398 25.31 4.21 21.65
N LEU A 399 25.66 4.56 20.41
CA LEU A 399 25.42 3.71 19.25
C LEU A 399 26.34 2.47 19.25
N GLU A 400 27.53 2.58 19.83
CA GLU A 400 28.51 1.49 19.96
C GLU A 400 28.41 0.74 21.30
N ASP A 401 27.50 1.14 22.20
CA ASP A 401 27.31 0.47 23.49
C ASP A 401 26.83 -0.98 23.28
N ARG A 402 27.41 -1.91 24.03
CA ARG A 402 27.12 -3.35 23.93
C ARG A 402 25.68 -3.70 24.34
N SER A 403 25.01 -2.83 25.08
CA SER A 403 23.64 -3.00 25.53
C SER A 403 22.63 -2.55 24.47
N ALA A 404 23.05 -1.79 23.46
CA ALA A 404 22.20 -1.46 22.31
C ALA A 404 22.03 -2.70 21.43
N VAL A 405 20.78 -3.03 21.11
CA VAL A 405 20.46 -4.21 20.29
C VAL A 405 20.15 -3.77 18.87
N TYR A 406 20.82 -4.39 17.90
CA TYR A 406 20.59 -4.17 16.48
C TYR A 406 20.20 -5.49 15.82
N ARG A 407 19.11 -5.47 15.04
CA ARG A 407 18.69 -6.60 14.21
C ARG A 407 18.41 -6.12 12.80
N ALA A 408 19.33 -6.43 11.89
CA ALA A 408 19.19 -6.13 10.47
C ALA A 408 18.60 -7.33 9.73
N LYS A 409 17.80 -7.07 8.69
CA LYS A 409 17.35 -8.07 7.73
C LYS A 409 17.17 -7.44 6.35
N LEU A 410 17.70 -8.10 5.33
CA LEU A 410 17.48 -7.73 3.94
C LEU A 410 16.18 -8.38 3.43
N GLN A 411 15.25 -7.56 2.96
CA GLN A 411 13.99 -7.98 2.37
C GLN A 411 14.06 -7.79 0.85
N LEU A 412 14.13 -8.91 0.12
CA LEU A 412 14.21 -8.90 -1.34
C LEU A 412 12.83 -8.89 -1.97
N LYS A 413 12.62 -8.03 -2.97
CA LYS A 413 11.39 -7.92 -3.78
C LYS A 413 10.12 -7.88 -2.91
N CYS A 414 10.20 -7.18 -1.78
CA CYS A 414 9.21 -7.26 -0.70
C CYS A 414 7.99 -6.36 -0.90
N ILE A 415 8.10 -5.32 -1.74
CA ILE A 415 6.98 -4.42 -2.06
C ILE A 415 6.82 -4.33 -3.58
N PRO A 416 5.74 -4.86 -4.17
CA PRO A 416 5.48 -4.73 -5.60
C PRO A 416 5.35 -3.26 -6.04
N HIS A 417 5.98 -2.91 -7.15
CA HIS A 417 5.87 -1.58 -7.75
C HIS A 417 4.87 -1.58 -8.88
N TYR A 418 3.76 -0.87 -8.69
CA TYR A 418 2.77 -0.66 -9.74
C TYR A 418 3.26 0.39 -10.73
N ALA A 419 4.07 -0.04 -11.70
CA ALA A 419 4.60 0.82 -12.75
C ALA A 419 3.48 1.30 -13.69
N VAL A 420 3.73 2.40 -14.42
CA VAL A 420 2.79 2.94 -15.42
C VAL A 420 2.24 1.85 -16.33
N GLY A 421 0.92 1.83 -16.50
CA GLY A 421 0.19 0.81 -17.28
C GLY A 421 -0.26 -0.40 -16.47
N HIS A 422 -0.05 -0.42 -15.15
CA HIS A 422 -0.42 -1.57 -14.30
C HIS A 422 -1.90 -1.95 -14.43
N ILE A 423 -2.83 -0.99 -14.39
CA ILE A 423 -4.26 -1.25 -14.57
C ILE A 423 -4.56 -1.95 -15.91
N ALA A 424 -3.96 -1.48 -17.01
CA ALA A 424 -4.16 -2.07 -18.33
C ALA A 424 -3.61 -3.51 -18.39
N ARG A 425 -2.43 -3.74 -17.79
CA ARG A 425 -1.84 -5.09 -17.68
C ARG A 425 -2.71 -6.03 -16.84
N MET A 426 -3.30 -5.56 -15.74
CA MET A 426 -4.20 -6.38 -14.92
C MET A 426 -5.48 -6.76 -15.68
N ARG A 427 -6.00 -5.86 -16.53
CA ARG A 427 -7.14 -6.18 -17.41
C ARG A 427 -6.78 -7.21 -18.47
N ASP A 428 -5.66 -7.02 -19.17
CA ASP A 428 -5.22 -8.00 -20.17
C ASP A 428 -4.93 -9.36 -19.51
N LEU A 429 -4.31 -9.38 -18.32
CA LEU A 429 -4.13 -10.60 -17.54
C LEU A 429 -5.47 -11.25 -17.17
N ASP A 430 -6.49 -10.48 -16.75
CA ASP A 430 -7.83 -11.00 -16.48
C ASP A 430 -8.45 -11.65 -17.74
N ASP A 431 -8.44 -10.95 -18.87
CA ASP A 431 -8.99 -11.43 -20.14
C ASP A 431 -8.28 -12.72 -20.59
N LYS A 432 -6.95 -12.75 -20.51
CA LYS A 432 -6.14 -13.92 -20.87
C LYS A 432 -6.35 -15.09 -19.93
N LEU A 433 -6.50 -14.83 -18.64
CA LEU A 433 -6.75 -15.88 -17.66
C LEU A 433 -8.14 -16.50 -17.85
N ARG A 434 -9.17 -15.69 -18.11
CA ARG A 434 -10.53 -16.18 -18.43
C ARG A 434 -10.56 -17.07 -19.67
N ALA A 435 -9.84 -16.66 -20.71
CA ALA A 435 -9.78 -17.39 -21.98
C ALA A 435 -8.77 -18.55 -21.97
N HIS A 436 -8.03 -18.75 -20.88
CA HIS A 436 -6.95 -19.74 -20.85
C HIS A 436 -7.52 -21.17 -20.85
N PRO A 437 -7.08 -22.07 -21.74
CA PRO A 437 -7.64 -23.42 -21.85
C PRO A 437 -7.42 -24.27 -20.60
N GLU A 438 -6.28 -24.07 -19.93
CA GLU A 438 -5.91 -24.83 -18.72
C GLU A 438 -6.39 -24.18 -17.42
N PHE A 439 -6.49 -22.85 -17.40
CA PHE A 439 -6.59 -22.04 -16.17
C PHE A 439 -7.87 -21.21 -16.08
N GLY A 440 -8.59 -21.04 -17.19
CA GLY A 440 -9.88 -20.36 -17.24
C GLY A 440 -10.96 -21.11 -16.47
N ASN A 441 -12.20 -20.62 -16.57
CA ASN A 441 -13.34 -21.12 -15.81
C ASN A 441 -13.09 -21.15 -14.28
N GLY A 442 -12.35 -20.15 -13.80
CA GLY A 442 -12.04 -19.94 -12.40
C GLY A 442 -11.04 -20.92 -11.78
N ARG A 443 -10.38 -21.75 -12.57
CA ARG A 443 -9.50 -22.78 -12.04
C ARG A 443 -8.24 -22.22 -11.40
N LEU A 444 -7.60 -21.22 -12.02
CA LEU A 444 -6.53 -20.45 -11.40
C LEU A 444 -7.07 -19.07 -11.02
N VAL A 445 -6.89 -18.70 -9.75
CA VAL A 445 -7.33 -17.43 -9.20
C VAL A 445 -6.14 -16.73 -8.56
N LEU A 446 -5.99 -15.43 -8.80
CA LEU A 446 -4.87 -14.63 -8.33
C LEU A 446 -5.25 -13.83 -7.09
N ALA A 447 -4.35 -13.77 -6.12
CA ALA A 447 -4.54 -13.01 -4.89
C ALA A 447 -3.22 -12.38 -4.40
N GLY A 448 -3.33 -11.33 -3.60
CA GLY A 448 -2.19 -10.74 -2.89
C GLY A 448 -1.62 -9.47 -3.51
N ALA A 449 -0.55 -8.99 -2.89
CA ALA A 449 -0.03 -7.63 -3.06
C ALA A 449 0.52 -7.33 -4.46
N SER A 450 0.80 -8.34 -5.29
CA SER A 450 1.27 -8.12 -6.66
C SER A 450 0.23 -7.46 -7.57
N TYR A 451 -1.05 -7.52 -7.18
CA TYR A 451 -2.16 -7.14 -8.04
C TYR A 451 -2.95 -5.95 -7.50
N THR A 452 -3.58 -6.06 -6.33
CA THR A 452 -4.73 -5.21 -5.97
C THR A 452 -4.46 -4.14 -4.90
N GLY A 453 -3.36 -4.26 -4.15
CA GLY A 453 -2.90 -3.27 -3.18
C GLY A 453 -1.79 -3.82 -2.30
N VAL A 454 -0.83 -2.97 -1.90
CA VAL A 454 0.35 -3.41 -1.14
C VAL A 454 0.14 -3.40 0.38
N SER A 455 -0.91 -2.73 0.87
CA SER A 455 -1.14 -2.61 2.30
C SER A 455 -1.80 -3.87 2.87
N LEU A 456 -1.58 -4.11 4.16
CA LEU A 456 -2.26 -5.20 4.89
C LEU A 456 -3.80 -5.09 4.78
N ASN A 457 -4.33 -3.86 4.83
CA ASN A 457 -5.77 -3.62 4.71
C ASN A 457 -6.29 -4.00 3.32
N ASP A 458 -5.56 -3.65 2.27
CA ASP A 458 -5.95 -3.98 0.89
C ASP A 458 -5.91 -5.50 0.69
N CYS A 459 -4.81 -6.16 1.11
CA CYS A 459 -4.69 -7.61 1.02
C CYS A 459 -5.86 -8.33 1.70
N VAL A 460 -6.24 -7.93 2.91
CA VAL A 460 -7.38 -8.54 3.63
C VAL A 460 -8.72 -8.22 2.96
N LEU A 461 -8.93 -6.98 2.50
CA LEU A 461 -10.17 -6.61 1.80
C LEU A 461 -10.35 -7.41 0.51
N HIS A 462 -9.29 -7.48 -0.31
CA HIS A 462 -9.33 -8.19 -1.58
C HIS A 462 -9.41 -9.71 -1.39
N ALA A 463 -8.72 -10.28 -0.39
CA ALA A 463 -8.87 -11.70 -0.05
C ALA A 463 -10.29 -12.05 0.38
N ARG A 464 -10.93 -11.21 1.21
CA ARG A 464 -12.34 -11.41 1.62
C ARG A 464 -13.29 -11.33 0.43
N ARG A 465 -13.18 -10.29 -0.40
CA ARG A 465 -14.00 -10.16 -1.61
C ARG A 465 -13.83 -11.34 -2.57
N LEU A 466 -12.60 -11.85 -2.69
CA LEU A 466 -12.32 -13.01 -3.52
C LEU A 466 -12.98 -14.27 -2.94
N ALA A 467 -12.84 -14.52 -1.64
CA ALA A 467 -13.48 -15.64 -0.97
C ALA A 467 -15.01 -15.60 -1.11
N ASP A 468 -15.63 -14.42 -0.91
CA ASP A 468 -17.07 -14.23 -1.08
C ASP A 468 -17.53 -14.55 -2.52
N ARG A 469 -16.75 -14.14 -3.53
CA ARG A 469 -17.03 -14.46 -4.93
C ARG A 469 -16.93 -15.95 -5.19
N ILE A 470 -15.86 -16.60 -4.72
CA ILE A 470 -15.68 -18.06 -4.89
C ILE A 470 -16.85 -18.80 -4.25
N ILE A 471 -17.21 -18.46 -3.01
CA ILE A 471 -18.34 -19.09 -2.31
C ILE A 471 -19.65 -18.89 -3.08
N ALA A 472 -19.89 -17.70 -3.65
CA ALA A 472 -21.08 -17.43 -4.45
C ALA A 472 -21.12 -18.26 -5.74
N GLU A 473 -19.99 -18.38 -6.46
CA GLU A 473 -19.86 -19.21 -7.66
C GLU A 473 -20.12 -20.68 -7.36
N GLU A 474 -19.50 -21.23 -6.30
CA GLU A 474 -19.68 -22.64 -5.90
C GLU A 474 -21.12 -22.94 -5.44
N ARG A 475 -21.81 -21.99 -4.79
CA ARG A 475 -23.20 -22.17 -4.33
C ARG A 475 -24.23 -22.15 -5.46
N LEU A 476 -23.99 -21.37 -6.53
CA LEU A 476 -24.92 -21.25 -7.65
C LEU A 476 -24.87 -22.48 -8.59
N GLY A 477 -23.85 -23.32 -8.46
CA GLY A 477 -23.62 -24.48 -9.31
C GLY A 477 -23.18 -24.09 -10.73
N SER A 478 -22.30 -24.90 -11.33
CA SER A 478 -21.72 -24.66 -12.66
C SER A 478 -22.72 -24.66 -13.83
N GLY A 479 -24.02 -24.83 -13.56
CA GLY A 479 -25.09 -25.00 -14.55
C GLY A 479 -26.00 -23.78 -14.77
N SER A 480 -25.88 -22.70 -13.99
CA SER A 480 -26.57 -21.45 -14.31
C SER A 480 -25.69 -20.61 -15.24
N GLY A 481 -26.18 -20.26 -16.43
CA GLY A 481 -25.44 -19.59 -17.52
C GLY A 481 -24.88 -18.19 -17.23
N SER A 482 -24.61 -17.85 -15.98
CA SER A 482 -23.93 -16.63 -15.54
C SER A 482 -22.47 -16.94 -15.16
N SER A 483 -21.71 -17.55 -16.05
CA SER A 483 -20.26 -17.76 -15.85
C SER A 483 -19.51 -16.45 -16.05
N ARG A 484 -19.33 -15.68 -14.97
CA ARG A 484 -18.16 -14.79 -14.87
C ARG A 484 -17.09 -15.54 -14.10
N SER A 485 -16.39 -16.44 -14.80
CA SER A 485 -15.18 -17.15 -14.33
C SER A 485 -14.32 -16.28 -13.41
N ILE A 486 -14.19 -16.61 -12.13
CA ILE A 486 -13.45 -15.78 -11.17
C ILE A 486 -11.94 -15.85 -11.44
N THR A 487 -11.27 -14.70 -11.49
CA THR A 487 -9.82 -14.58 -11.69
C THR A 487 -9.12 -13.92 -10.50
N GLY A 488 -9.86 -13.20 -9.65
CA GLY A 488 -9.31 -12.33 -8.60
C GLY A 488 -8.88 -10.94 -9.09
N LEU A 489 -9.05 -10.65 -10.39
CA LEU A 489 -8.71 -9.37 -11.02
C LEU A 489 -9.96 -8.55 -11.43
N GLU A 490 -11.14 -8.93 -10.96
CA GLU A 490 -12.41 -8.34 -11.39
C GLU A 490 -12.49 -6.83 -11.11
N SER A 491 -11.84 -6.35 -10.04
CA SER A 491 -11.81 -4.93 -9.70
C SER A 491 -11.18 -4.05 -10.78
N PHE A 492 -10.39 -4.63 -11.71
CA PHE A 492 -9.80 -3.90 -12.83
C PHE A 492 -10.72 -3.83 -14.05
N VAL A 493 -11.73 -4.71 -14.13
CA VAL A 493 -12.59 -4.92 -15.30
C VAL A 493 -14.04 -4.50 -15.04
N GLU A 494 -14.48 -4.45 -13.78
CA GLU A 494 -15.82 -3.99 -13.39
C GLU A 494 -16.13 -2.55 -13.80
N ASP A 495 -15.09 -1.74 -14.11
CA ASP A 495 -15.22 -0.43 -14.77
C ASP A 495 -15.74 -0.53 -16.23
N ARG A 496 -15.71 -1.72 -16.87
CA ARG A 496 -16.08 -1.96 -18.28
C ARG A 496 -17.39 -2.72 -18.45
N THR A 497 -17.76 -3.62 -17.53
CA THR A 497 -18.82 -4.62 -17.79
C THR A 497 -20.22 -4.02 -17.91
N PHE A 498 -20.44 -2.79 -17.44
CA PHE A 498 -21.69 -2.08 -17.69
C PHE A 498 -21.68 -1.29 -19.02
N ALA A 499 -20.52 -0.92 -19.57
CA ALA A 499 -20.42 -0.16 -20.81
C ALA A 499 -20.76 -1.01 -22.05
N LEU A 500 -20.47 -2.32 -22.00
CA LEU A 500 -20.83 -3.25 -23.07
C LEU A 500 -22.31 -3.67 -23.02
N GLN A 501 -22.94 -3.72 -21.84
CA GLN A 501 -24.38 -4.03 -21.73
C GLN A 501 -25.29 -2.89 -22.23
N SER A 502 -24.80 -1.65 -22.33
CA SER A 502 -25.53 -0.55 -22.98
C SER A 502 -25.44 -0.55 -24.52
N GLY A 503 -24.64 -1.44 -25.12
CA GLY A 503 -24.49 -1.58 -26.57
C GLY A 503 -25.47 -2.56 -27.23
N ALA A 504 -26.22 -3.33 -26.45
CA ALA A 504 -27.25 -4.23 -26.94
C ALA A 504 -28.65 -3.60 -26.79
N ILE A 505 -28.89 -2.49 -27.49
CA ILE A 505 -30.25 -2.05 -27.82
C ILE A 505 -30.55 -2.62 -29.20
N ASN A 506 -31.56 -3.49 -29.25
CA ASN A 506 -32.11 -4.15 -30.44
C ASN A 506 -32.12 -3.23 -31.67
N LEU A 507 -31.33 -3.58 -32.68
CA LEU A 507 -31.61 -3.23 -34.07
C LEU A 507 -32.55 -4.31 -34.62
N ASN A 508 -33.85 -4.13 -34.37
CA ASN A 508 -34.91 -4.69 -35.19
C ASN A 508 -35.95 -3.58 -35.35
N GLY A 509 -35.79 -2.86 -36.45
CA GLY A 509 -36.76 -2.00 -37.10
C GLY A 509 -36.48 -2.13 -38.60
#